data_AF-A0A0F5VLX6-F1
#
_entry.id   AF-A0A0F5VLX6-F1
#
_cell.length_a   1.000
_cell.length_b   1.000
_cell.length_c   1.000
_cell.angle_alpha   90.00
_cell.angle_beta   90.00
_cell.angle_gamma   90.00
#
_symmetry.space_group_name_H-M   'P 1'
#
loop_
_entity.id
_entity.type
_entity.pdbx_description
1 polymer ?
#
loop_
_entity_poly.entity_id
_entity_poly.type
_entity_poly.pdbx_seq_one_letter_code
_entity_poly.pdbx_strand_id
1 'polypeptide(L)'
;LGPQLADEFALQGAGIRVHWNKTAHEAGFVPRQVDKGTGWDSLRASASQNLAISTIGYPFVESDMIGGSGGQPAPTKNVLVRWAQSASLMPLMYASTSPVDTNDTTTGQKVDYDQETVDLYRQAIKTHEKLAPYIWDQVQSTLKTGDPIMRPLFFDFPKDEASYTVADEWMLGPAVLAAPKLSTGATRSVHLPPGTWYDINQGTVIRGPKTLKGYAAPLGVTPAFVNLKAKGAAKAVQALKRDDAPAASVLITPDAPATDAGKPFEVTTEVTNWGTGTINSVKAALDLPDGWSAKTTGPTTASSLKNGATLTTTWTVTPAADARWGSHDLTGTATYNGSSGSQKVSDTVQAQVKAAPGNVQEPYLTTDTPPEDPQYAQAGDQFAIWAGGQDLSGWKDEKGVIYRDDAAGEKSTGQAQLVSQNSPSPVGKAGIALANDLTAPEKGGYAVLVMTQSYGLEFMTDSNGDGKLDTWAGGGSSYPPAWLKLVRDGTAYTAYASSDGTAWQQVATATVASASGTGDAGMVAGAVNLNYPDQITTALFDSFSTHA
;
A
#
# COMPACT_ATOMS: atom_id res chain seq x y z
N LEU A 1 -11.73 21.94 2.35
CA LEU A 1 -10.35 22.43 2.14
C LEU A 1 -10.16 23.02 0.74
N GLY A 2 -10.46 22.33 -0.37
CA GLY A 2 -10.39 22.93 -1.73
C GLY A 2 -11.14 24.28 -1.90
N PRO A 3 -12.38 24.43 -1.42
CA PRO A 3 -13.09 25.71 -1.44
C PRO A 3 -12.43 26.79 -0.59
N GLN A 4 -11.82 26.43 0.55
CA GLN A 4 -11.14 27.37 1.45
C GLN A 4 -9.83 27.89 0.84
N LEU A 5 -9.08 27.05 0.12
CA LEU A 5 -7.88 27.48 -0.63
C LEU A 5 -8.25 28.49 -1.74
N ALA A 6 -9.37 28.27 -2.43
CA ALA A 6 -9.89 29.19 -3.43
C ALA A 6 -10.40 30.51 -2.81
N ASP A 7 -11.06 30.44 -1.64
CA ASP A 7 -11.61 31.60 -0.92
C ASP A 7 -10.49 32.50 -0.33
N GLU A 8 -9.43 31.91 0.22
CA GLU A 8 -8.26 32.64 0.73
C GLU A 8 -7.52 33.39 -0.39
N PHE A 9 -7.42 32.81 -1.59
CA PHE A 9 -6.81 33.48 -2.75
C PHE A 9 -7.69 34.63 -3.28
N ALA A 10 -9.01 34.43 -3.29
CA ALA A 10 -9.98 35.46 -3.70
C ALA A 10 -9.91 36.74 -2.82
N LEU A 11 -9.52 36.60 -1.55
CA LEU A 11 -9.41 37.70 -0.59
C LEU A 11 -8.15 38.56 -0.74
N GLN A 12 -7.12 38.14 -1.51
CA GLN A 12 -5.82 38.84 -1.57
C GLN A 12 -5.75 40.03 -2.54
N GLY A 13 -6.79 40.33 -3.32
CA GLY A 13 -7.03 41.65 -3.94
C GLY A 13 -5.98 42.21 -4.94
N ALA A 14 -4.87 41.51 -5.23
CA ALA A 14 -3.79 41.98 -6.09
C ALA A 14 -3.71 41.15 -7.38
N GLY A 15 -4.62 41.42 -8.31
CA GLY A 15 -4.64 40.87 -9.65
C GLY A 15 -5.82 41.47 -10.41
N ILE A 16 -5.65 41.77 -11.70
CA ILE A 16 -6.71 42.30 -12.56
C ILE A 16 -7.98 41.45 -12.36
N ARG A 17 -9.09 42.07 -11.95
CA ARG A 17 -10.42 41.46 -11.95
C ARG A 17 -10.81 41.15 -13.39
N VAL A 18 -10.39 40.01 -13.91
CA VAL A 18 -10.99 39.45 -15.12
C VAL A 18 -12.30 38.81 -14.64
N HIS A 19 -13.42 39.48 -14.92
CA HIS A 19 -14.73 38.89 -14.71
C HIS A 19 -14.84 37.61 -15.54
N TRP A 20 -15.32 36.56 -14.88
CA TRP A 20 -15.58 35.24 -15.45
C TRP A 20 -16.70 35.27 -16.48
N ASN A 21 -16.35 35.46 -17.74
CA ASN A 21 -17.23 35.17 -18.85
C ASN A 21 -16.46 34.50 -19.98
N LYS A 22 -17.20 33.95 -20.93
CA LYS A 22 -16.72 33.24 -22.12
C LYS A 22 -15.59 33.99 -22.86
N THR A 23 -15.58 35.33 -22.80
CA THR A 23 -14.66 36.20 -23.55
C THR A 23 -13.21 36.15 -23.06
N ALA A 24 -12.97 36.01 -21.75
CA ALA A 24 -11.60 35.93 -21.21
C ALA A 24 -10.90 34.61 -21.60
N HIS A 25 -11.66 33.52 -21.72
CA HIS A 25 -11.15 32.21 -22.11
C HIS A 25 -11.00 32.08 -23.63
N GLU A 26 -11.85 32.75 -24.42
CA GLU A 26 -11.71 32.84 -25.88
C GLU A 26 -10.42 33.55 -26.31
N ALA A 27 -9.88 34.44 -25.49
CA ALA A 27 -8.69 35.23 -25.81
C ALA A 27 -7.34 34.54 -25.51
N GLY A 28 -7.34 33.40 -24.79
CA GLY A 28 -6.14 32.58 -24.59
C GLY A 28 -5.02 33.24 -23.77
N PHE A 29 -5.36 34.06 -22.76
CA PHE A 29 -4.36 34.72 -21.92
C PHE A 29 -3.61 33.72 -21.01
N VAL A 30 -2.31 33.97 -20.83
CA VAL A 30 -1.47 33.31 -19.83
C VAL A 30 -1.41 34.22 -18.59
N PRO A 31 -2.08 33.88 -17.47
CA PRO A 31 -1.95 34.64 -16.24
C PRO A 31 -0.56 34.45 -15.63
N ARG A 32 0.17 35.56 -15.53
CA ARG A 32 1.38 35.62 -14.70
C ARG A 32 0.99 35.89 -13.26
N GLN A 33 1.62 35.17 -12.33
CA GLN A 33 1.44 35.42 -10.90
C GLN A 33 2.12 36.73 -10.47
N VAL A 34 1.77 37.25 -9.28
CA VAL A 34 2.52 38.37 -8.67
C VAL A 34 3.97 37.97 -8.44
N ASP A 35 4.87 38.94 -8.61
CA ASP A 35 6.32 38.81 -8.44
C ASP A 35 6.70 38.14 -7.11
N LYS A 36 7.62 37.19 -7.20
CA LYS A 36 8.13 36.44 -6.05
C LYS A 36 9.59 36.70 -5.77
N GLY A 37 9.97 36.51 -4.51
CA GLY A 37 11.37 36.46 -4.11
C GLY A 37 12.09 35.23 -4.67
N THR A 38 13.36 35.09 -4.30
CA THR A 38 14.29 34.11 -4.89
C THR A 38 14.57 32.90 -3.97
N GLY A 39 13.74 32.72 -2.93
CA GLY A 39 13.91 31.72 -1.88
C GLY A 39 12.94 30.52 -1.96
N TRP A 40 13.07 29.60 -1.00
CA TRP A 40 12.26 28.39 -0.93
C TRP A 40 10.76 28.66 -0.68
N ASP A 41 10.42 29.67 0.12
CA ASP A 41 9.03 30.08 0.34
C ASP A 41 8.37 30.52 -0.96
N SER A 42 9.11 31.24 -1.79
CA SER A 42 8.66 31.70 -3.11
C SER A 42 8.46 30.53 -4.08
N LEU A 43 9.38 29.56 -4.12
CA LEU A 43 9.19 28.34 -4.91
C LEU A 43 7.95 27.55 -4.48
N ARG A 44 7.72 27.37 -3.16
CA ARG A 44 6.52 26.70 -2.66
C ARG A 44 5.24 27.48 -3.00
N ALA A 45 5.24 28.79 -2.74
CA ALA A 45 4.12 29.66 -3.02
C ALA A 45 3.74 29.62 -4.52
N SER A 46 4.74 29.61 -5.41
CA SER A 46 4.54 29.48 -6.85
C SER A 46 3.76 28.22 -7.26
N ALA A 47 4.14 27.06 -6.72
CA ALA A 47 3.44 25.82 -7.02
C ALA A 47 2.01 25.81 -6.45
N SER A 48 1.84 26.18 -5.17
CA SER A 48 0.53 26.16 -4.51
C SER A 48 -0.43 27.20 -5.08
N GLN A 49 0.05 28.38 -5.47
CA GLN A 49 -0.75 29.40 -6.16
C GLN A 49 -1.19 28.92 -7.55
N ASN A 50 -0.33 28.24 -8.31
CA ASN A 50 -0.74 27.65 -9.58
C ASN A 50 -1.85 26.61 -9.43
N LEU A 51 -1.79 25.78 -8.39
CA LEU A 51 -2.85 24.83 -8.09
C LEU A 51 -4.19 25.52 -7.79
N ALA A 52 -4.16 26.62 -7.01
CA ALA A 52 -5.34 27.44 -6.76
C ALA A 52 -5.89 28.08 -8.05
N ILE A 53 -5.03 28.76 -8.82
CA ILE A 53 -5.36 29.39 -10.11
C ILE A 53 -5.96 28.36 -11.09
N SER A 54 -5.41 27.15 -11.13
CA SER A 54 -5.92 26.07 -11.97
C SER A 54 -7.31 25.58 -11.53
N THR A 55 -7.54 25.49 -10.22
CA THR A 55 -8.85 25.11 -9.64
C THR A 55 -9.92 26.14 -9.96
N ILE A 56 -9.51 27.41 -10.03
CA ILE A 56 -10.36 28.51 -10.46
C ILE A 56 -10.23 28.76 -11.98
N GLY A 57 -10.15 27.70 -12.79
CA GLY A 57 -10.50 27.75 -14.22
C GLY A 57 -9.49 28.41 -15.17
N TYR A 58 -8.28 28.76 -14.71
CA TYR A 58 -7.21 29.26 -15.56
C TYR A 58 -6.24 28.13 -15.90
N PRO A 59 -6.25 27.60 -17.13
CA PRO A 59 -5.53 26.38 -17.45
C PRO A 59 -4.06 26.59 -17.86
N PHE A 60 -3.70 27.81 -18.26
CA PHE A 60 -2.38 28.18 -18.77
C PHE A 60 -1.53 28.82 -17.66
N VAL A 61 -1.07 27.99 -16.73
CA VAL A 61 -0.29 28.45 -15.58
C VAL A 61 1.21 28.26 -15.74
N GLU A 62 1.99 29.13 -15.10
CA GLU A 62 3.46 29.10 -15.06
C GLU A 62 3.98 29.41 -13.66
N SER A 63 5.21 29.00 -13.34
CA SER A 63 5.76 29.05 -11.97
C SER A 63 6.12 30.46 -11.43
N ASP A 64 5.45 31.52 -11.89
CA ASP A 64 6.11 32.84 -12.04
C ASP A 64 7.46 32.65 -12.81
N MET A 65 8.32 33.65 -12.84
CA MET A 65 9.63 33.51 -13.44
C MET A 65 10.55 32.61 -12.60
N ILE A 66 11.19 31.64 -13.24
CA ILE A 66 12.22 30.80 -12.60
C ILE A 66 13.33 31.70 -12.07
N GLY A 67 13.56 31.60 -10.76
CA GLY A 67 14.55 32.39 -10.02
C GLY A 67 14.01 33.68 -9.40
N GLY A 68 12.71 33.98 -9.53
CA GLY A 68 12.05 35.14 -8.92
C GLY A 68 12.25 36.48 -9.67
N SER A 69 11.69 37.55 -9.12
CA SER A 69 11.64 38.92 -9.65
C SER A 69 11.95 39.98 -8.58
N GLY A 70 11.79 41.26 -8.94
CA GLY A 70 11.48 42.29 -7.94
C GLY A 70 12.70 42.91 -7.26
N GLY A 71 13.85 42.95 -7.94
CA GLY A 71 15.08 43.54 -7.40
C GLY A 71 15.65 42.78 -6.19
N GLN A 72 15.32 41.48 -6.08
CA GLN A 72 15.78 40.60 -5.02
C GLN A 72 17.18 40.03 -5.34
N PRO A 73 17.93 39.54 -4.32
CA PRO A 73 19.21 38.89 -4.56
C PRO A 73 19.04 37.63 -5.40
N ALA A 74 20.09 37.20 -6.10
CA ALA A 74 20.00 36.01 -6.95
C ALA A 74 19.68 34.74 -6.13
N PRO A 75 18.91 33.79 -6.68
CA PRO A 75 18.57 32.55 -5.97
C PRO A 75 19.82 31.73 -5.66
N THR A 76 19.78 30.94 -4.59
CA THR A 76 20.83 29.92 -4.39
C THR A 76 20.78 28.88 -5.51
N LYS A 77 21.90 28.21 -5.80
CA LYS A 77 21.99 27.06 -6.73
C LYS A 77 20.83 26.07 -6.55
N ASN A 78 20.58 25.65 -5.31
CA ASN A 78 19.55 24.65 -5.03
C ASN A 78 18.14 25.17 -5.36
N VAL A 79 17.83 26.41 -5.02
CA VAL A 79 16.53 27.00 -5.34
C VAL A 79 16.36 27.15 -6.85
N LEU A 80 17.38 27.68 -7.55
CA LEU A 80 17.32 27.88 -9.00
C LEU A 80 17.08 26.57 -9.76
N VAL A 81 17.84 25.52 -9.42
CA VAL A 81 17.68 24.19 -10.04
C VAL A 81 16.33 23.58 -9.72
N ARG A 82 15.88 23.59 -8.44
CA ARG A 82 14.58 23.03 -8.07
C ARG A 82 13.41 23.77 -8.69
N TRP A 83 13.53 25.07 -8.89
CA TRP A 83 12.52 25.87 -9.55
C TRP A 83 12.42 25.52 -11.04
N ALA A 84 13.55 25.38 -11.73
CA ALA A 84 13.56 24.92 -13.12
C ALA A 84 12.98 23.50 -13.25
N GLN A 85 13.34 22.60 -12.34
CA GLN A 85 12.81 21.23 -12.30
C GLN A 85 11.30 21.20 -12.08
N SER A 86 10.79 21.99 -11.14
CA SER A 86 9.37 22.16 -10.88
C SER A 86 8.63 22.68 -12.13
N ALA A 87 9.13 23.77 -12.71
CA ALA A 87 8.55 24.39 -13.91
C ALA A 87 8.58 23.47 -15.14
N SER A 88 9.56 22.56 -15.25
CA SER A 88 9.62 21.61 -16.37
C SER A 88 8.41 20.67 -16.46
N LEU A 89 7.70 20.47 -15.34
CA LEU A 89 6.49 19.65 -15.23
C LEU A 89 5.21 20.50 -15.13
N MET A 90 5.25 21.77 -15.54
CA MET A 90 4.10 22.67 -15.61
C MET A 90 3.66 22.91 -17.07
N PRO A 91 2.48 23.53 -17.30
CA PRO A 91 2.00 23.81 -18.66
C PRO A 91 2.90 24.78 -19.44
N LEU A 92 3.52 25.74 -18.74
CA LEU A 92 4.48 26.68 -19.30
C LEU A 92 5.73 26.77 -18.42
N MET A 93 6.88 27.03 -19.06
CA MET A 93 8.17 27.27 -18.41
C MET A 93 8.68 28.66 -18.80
N TYR A 94 8.76 29.58 -17.82
CA TYR A 94 9.18 30.96 -18.05
C TYR A 94 10.34 31.34 -17.10
N ALA A 95 11.42 31.88 -17.65
CA ALA A 95 12.68 32.10 -16.93
C ALA A 95 12.99 33.58 -16.70
N SER A 96 13.57 33.89 -15.55
CA SER A 96 14.12 35.21 -15.19
C SER A 96 15.62 35.15 -15.00
N THR A 97 16.07 34.19 -14.19
CA THR A 97 17.48 34.04 -13.83
C THR A 97 18.16 33.03 -14.76
N SER A 98 19.20 33.48 -15.46
CA SER A 98 20.04 32.63 -16.30
C SER A 98 21.24 32.10 -15.51
N PRO A 99 21.48 30.79 -15.43
CA PRO A 99 22.62 30.26 -14.67
C PRO A 99 23.98 30.56 -15.32
N VAL A 100 24.03 31.09 -16.56
CA VAL A 100 25.29 31.41 -17.26
C VAL A 100 25.62 32.90 -17.28
N ASP A 101 24.62 33.75 -17.04
CA ASP A 101 24.78 35.20 -17.11
C ASP A 101 23.71 35.89 -16.26
N THR A 102 23.97 36.02 -14.96
CA THR A 102 23.12 36.71 -13.99
C THR A 102 23.96 37.65 -13.14
N ASN A 103 23.43 38.85 -12.90
CA ASN A 103 23.93 39.75 -11.87
C ASN A 103 22.96 39.79 -10.71
N ASP A 104 23.48 39.83 -9.48
CA ASP A 104 22.69 40.09 -8.29
C ASP A 104 22.26 41.56 -8.30
N THR A 105 20.96 41.80 -8.34
CA THR A 105 20.42 43.17 -8.48
C THR A 105 20.63 44.03 -7.24
N THR A 106 20.90 43.43 -6.07
CA THR A 106 21.13 44.15 -4.81
C THR A 106 22.58 44.58 -4.63
N THR A 107 23.53 43.85 -5.23
CA THR A 107 24.96 44.15 -5.14
C THR A 107 25.57 44.68 -6.44
N GLY A 108 24.89 44.47 -7.58
CA GLY A 108 25.40 44.73 -8.92
C GLY A 108 26.50 43.76 -9.38
N GLN A 109 26.84 42.74 -8.58
CA GLN A 109 27.91 41.81 -8.88
C GLN A 109 27.41 40.61 -9.69
N LYS A 110 28.29 40.07 -10.54
CA LYS A 110 28.01 38.83 -11.26
C LYS A 110 27.92 37.65 -10.29
N VAL A 111 26.95 36.77 -10.54
CA VAL A 111 26.76 35.53 -9.79
C VAL A 111 27.29 34.38 -10.62
N ASP A 112 28.35 33.74 -10.13
CA ASP A 112 28.97 32.59 -10.80
C ASP A 112 28.35 31.29 -10.27
N TYR A 113 27.38 30.75 -11.02
CA TYR A 113 26.89 29.39 -10.78
C TYR A 113 27.85 28.36 -11.36
N ASP A 114 28.02 27.24 -10.66
CA ASP A 114 28.87 26.15 -11.13
C ASP A 114 28.28 25.40 -12.35
N GLN A 115 29.13 24.62 -13.01
CA GLN A 115 28.75 23.85 -14.19
C GLN A 115 27.61 22.86 -13.91
N GLU A 116 27.58 22.24 -12.72
CA GLU A 116 26.49 21.35 -12.31
C GLU A 116 25.14 22.08 -12.32
N THR A 117 25.09 23.32 -11.83
CA THR A 117 23.87 24.15 -11.85
C THR A 117 23.38 24.35 -13.29
N VAL A 118 24.29 24.73 -14.20
CA VAL A 118 23.99 24.96 -15.61
C VAL A 118 23.47 23.69 -16.26
N ASP A 119 24.10 22.55 -15.99
CA ASP A 119 23.74 21.26 -16.59
C ASP A 119 22.38 20.77 -16.11
N LEU A 120 22.09 20.89 -14.80
CA LEU A 120 20.80 20.51 -14.22
C LEU A 120 19.67 21.45 -14.68
N TYR A 121 19.92 22.75 -14.81
CA TYR A 121 18.96 23.70 -15.37
C TYR A 121 18.66 23.36 -16.84
N ARG A 122 19.69 23.07 -17.64
CA ARG A 122 19.54 22.63 -19.03
C ARG A 122 18.78 21.31 -19.14
N GLN A 123 19.01 20.37 -18.21
CA GLN A 123 18.26 19.12 -18.15
C GLN A 123 16.76 19.36 -17.93
N ALA A 124 16.40 20.28 -17.03
CA ALA A 124 15.00 20.66 -16.80
C ALA A 124 14.35 21.26 -18.07
N ILE A 125 15.05 22.13 -18.81
CA ILE A 125 14.57 22.65 -20.10
C ILE A 125 14.30 21.49 -21.08
N LYS A 126 15.26 20.57 -21.24
CA LYS A 126 15.10 19.41 -22.14
C LYS A 126 13.93 18.51 -21.74
N THR A 127 13.67 18.34 -20.44
CA THR A 127 12.49 17.62 -19.95
C THR A 127 11.20 18.29 -20.43
N HIS A 128 11.10 19.61 -20.31
CA HIS A 128 9.93 20.36 -20.75
C HIS A 128 9.76 20.29 -22.29
N GLU A 129 10.85 20.42 -23.05
CA GLU A 129 10.86 20.25 -24.51
C GLU A 129 10.34 18.87 -24.94
N LYS A 130 10.80 17.79 -24.28
CA LYS A 130 10.32 16.43 -24.54
C LYS A 130 8.83 16.26 -24.21
N LEU A 131 8.33 16.95 -23.20
CA LEU A 131 6.92 16.95 -22.81
C LEU A 131 6.02 17.80 -23.71
N ALA A 132 6.56 18.73 -24.51
CA ALA A 132 5.78 19.65 -25.31
C ALA A 132 4.70 18.98 -26.19
N PRO A 133 4.93 17.82 -26.84
CA PRO A 133 3.87 17.12 -27.59
C PRO A 133 2.75 16.57 -26.70
N TYR A 134 3.03 16.21 -25.44
CA TYR A 134 2.02 15.78 -24.48
C TYR A 134 1.24 16.96 -23.91
N ILE A 135 1.95 18.05 -23.56
CA ILE A 135 1.35 19.30 -23.10
C ILE A 135 0.44 19.87 -24.18
N TRP A 136 0.84 19.81 -25.46
CA TRP A 136 0.02 20.27 -26.57
C TRP A 136 -1.32 19.52 -26.67
N ASP A 137 -1.33 18.20 -26.45
CA ASP A 137 -2.60 17.45 -26.37
C ASP A 137 -3.48 17.98 -25.23
N GLN A 138 -2.87 18.37 -24.11
CA GLN A 138 -3.62 18.94 -22.97
C GLN A 138 -4.17 20.32 -23.33
N VAL A 139 -3.40 21.17 -24.00
CA VAL A 139 -3.90 22.46 -24.56
C VAL A 139 -5.12 22.21 -25.43
N GLN A 140 -5.05 21.26 -26.37
CA GLN A 140 -6.17 20.93 -27.25
C GLN A 140 -7.38 20.36 -26.49
N SER A 141 -7.15 19.63 -25.39
CA SER A 141 -8.22 19.11 -24.52
C SER A 141 -8.88 20.24 -23.73
N THR A 142 -8.07 21.07 -23.08
CA THR A 142 -8.49 22.24 -22.32
C THR A 142 -9.32 23.21 -23.16
N LEU A 143 -8.93 23.49 -24.41
CA LEU A 143 -9.71 24.37 -25.30
C LEU A 143 -11.11 23.81 -25.63
N LYS A 144 -11.33 22.50 -25.42
CA LYS A 144 -12.62 21.83 -25.64
C LYS A 144 -13.43 21.67 -24.36
N THR A 145 -12.79 21.32 -23.25
CA THR A 145 -13.47 20.94 -22.00
C THR A 145 -13.44 22.02 -20.93
N GLY A 146 -12.47 22.92 -20.97
CA GLY A 146 -12.19 23.88 -19.90
C GLY A 146 -11.38 23.30 -18.74
N ASP A 147 -11.02 22.01 -18.77
CA ASP A 147 -10.25 21.40 -17.68
C ASP A 147 -8.84 22.02 -17.60
N PRO A 148 -8.29 22.22 -16.38
CA PRO A 148 -6.94 22.71 -16.22
C PRO A 148 -5.89 21.71 -16.75
N ILE A 149 -4.74 22.23 -17.18
CA ILE A 149 -3.60 21.40 -17.59
C ILE A 149 -2.80 20.96 -16.36
N MET A 150 -2.55 21.87 -15.41
CA MET A 150 -1.99 21.54 -14.09
C MET A 150 -3.14 21.37 -13.10
N ARG A 151 -3.29 20.20 -12.48
CA ARG A 151 -4.46 19.88 -11.66
C ARG A 151 -4.03 19.48 -10.25
N PRO A 152 -4.68 20.00 -9.19
CA PRO A 152 -4.54 19.43 -7.86
C PRO A 152 -4.96 17.96 -7.89
N LEU A 153 -4.34 17.09 -7.08
CA LEU A 153 -4.63 15.66 -7.11
C LEU A 153 -6.12 15.36 -6.87
N PHE A 154 -6.77 16.09 -5.96
CA PHE A 154 -8.20 15.91 -5.66
C PHE A 154 -9.12 16.17 -6.87
N PHE A 155 -8.65 16.87 -7.90
CA PHE A 155 -9.42 17.14 -9.12
C PHE A 155 -9.70 15.84 -9.89
N ASP A 156 -8.68 15.00 -10.07
CA ASP A 156 -8.80 13.71 -10.74
C ASP A 156 -9.20 12.58 -9.76
N PHE A 157 -8.93 12.76 -8.45
CA PHE A 157 -9.16 11.75 -7.40
C PHE A 157 -10.06 12.25 -6.25
N PRO A 158 -11.33 12.62 -6.49
CA PRO A 158 -12.20 13.25 -5.49
C PRO A 158 -12.67 12.31 -4.37
N LYS A 159 -12.34 11.01 -4.42
CA LYS A 159 -12.65 10.04 -3.35
C LYS A 159 -11.45 9.75 -2.46
N ASP A 160 -10.28 10.29 -2.81
CA ASP A 160 -9.05 10.10 -2.06
C ASP A 160 -8.83 11.30 -1.13
N GLU A 161 -9.27 11.17 0.12
CA GLU A 161 -9.19 12.26 1.11
C GLU A 161 -7.75 12.68 1.41
N ALA A 162 -6.78 11.77 1.26
CA ALA A 162 -5.36 12.05 1.44
C ALA A 162 -4.87 13.14 0.46
N SER A 163 -5.39 13.14 -0.77
CA SER A 163 -5.06 14.13 -1.81
C SER A 163 -5.56 15.55 -1.51
N TYR A 164 -6.46 15.76 -0.55
CA TYR A 164 -7.08 17.08 -0.32
C TYR A 164 -6.12 18.13 0.26
N THR A 165 -5.07 17.67 0.94
CA THR A 165 -4.08 18.53 1.60
C THR A 165 -2.75 18.60 0.86
N VAL A 166 -2.63 17.89 -0.26
CA VAL A 166 -1.40 17.86 -1.06
C VAL A 166 -1.30 19.14 -1.87
N ALA A 167 -0.27 19.95 -1.58
CA ALA A 167 -0.05 21.26 -2.19
C ALA A 167 1.31 21.39 -2.91
N ASP A 168 2.08 20.29 -2.96
CA ASP A 168 3.42 20.22 -3.54
C ASP A 168 3.58 19.04 -4.53
N GLU A 169 2.45 18.51 -5.00
CA GLU A 169 2.31 17.51 -6.06
C GLU A 169 1.10 17.88 -6.92
N TRP A 170 1.15 17.51 -8.21
CA TRP A 170 0.06 17.82 -9.13
C TRP A 170 0.00 16.83 -10.28
N MET A 171 -1.16 16.77 -10.91
CA MET A 171 -1.32 16.14 -12.20
C MET A 171 -0.99 17.16 -13.30
N LEU A 172 -0.17 16.78 -14.28
CA LEU A 172 0.00 17.46 -15.55
C LEU A 172 -0.78 16.66 -16.60
N GLY A 173 -1.94 17.18 -17.00
CA GLY A 173 -2.97 16.41 -17.70
C GLY A 173 -3.42 15.19 -16.88
N PRO A 174 -4.12 14.23 -17.48
CA PRO A 174 -4.62 13.07 -16.76
C PRO A 174 -3.56 11.99 -16.47
N ALA A 175 -2.36 12.08 -17.06
CA ALA A 175 -1.40 10.97 -17.08
C ALA A 175 -0.15 11.19 -16.23
N VAL A 176 0.36 12.41 -16.06
CA VAL A 176 1.63 12.65 -15.37
C VAL A 176 1.35 13.18 -13.97
N LEU A 177 1.81 12.49 -12.92
CA LEU A 177 1.90 13.04 -11.57
C LEU A 177 3.32 13.59 -11.36
N ALA A 178 3.41 14.89 -11.12
CA ALA A 178 4.64 15.60 -10.80
C ALA A 178 4.76 15.76 -9.29
N ALA A 179 5.91 15.36 -8.72
CA ALA A 179 6.21 15.51 -7.29
C ALA A 179 7.61 16.12 -7.08
N PRO A 180 7.91 17.32 -7.62
CA PRO A 180 9.25 17.92 -7.52
C PRO A 180 9.60 18.33 -6.09
N LYS A 181 10.87 18.27 -5.71
CA LYS A 181 11.30 18.67 -4.36
C LYS A 181 11.30 20.20 -4.21
N LEU A 182 10.37 20.75 -3.42
CA LEU A 182 10.22 22.20 -3.16
C LEU A 182 10.85 22.67 -1.84
N SER A 183 11.80 21.90 -1.31
CA SER A 183 12.48 22.17 -0.03
C SER A 183 13.90 21.62 -0.03
N THR A 184 14.64 21.86 1.05
CA THR A 184 15.99 21.30 1.25
C THR A 184 15.97 19.78 1.45
N GLY A 185 17.11 19.14 1.18
CA GLY A 185 17.32 17.70 1.37
C GLY A 185 17.17 16.88 0.09
N ALA A 186 17.54 15.59 0.19
CA ALA A 186 17.63 14.66 -0.94
C ALA A 186 16.49 13.64 -0.99
N THR A 187 15.48 13.76 -0.13
CA THR A 187 14.31 12.87 -0.12
C THR A 187 13.01 13.66 0.10
N ARG A 188 11.87 13.09 -0.31
CA ARG A 188 10.52 13.61 0.02
C ARG A 188 9.53 12.46 0.21
N SER A 189 8.39 12.76 0.82
CA SER A 189 7.23 11.89 0.70
C SER A 189 6.56 12.14 -0.64
N VAL A 190 6.03 11.10 -1.27
CA VAL A 190 5.20 11.20 -2.48
C VAL A 190 3.89 10.48 -2.25
N HIS A 191 2.76 11.16 -2.49
CA HIS A 191 1.46 10.51 -2.47
C HIS A 191 1.06 10.06 -3.89
N LEU A 192 0.86 8.76 -4.07
CA LEU A 192 0.30 8.20 -5.30
C LEU A 192 -1.16 7.85 -5.05
N PRO A 193 -2.13 8.56 -5.66
CA PRO A 193 -3.55 8.25 -5.56
C PRO A 193 -3.91 6.89 -6.17
N PRO A 194 -5.17 6.40 -6.04
CA PRO A 194 -5.62 5.16 -6.66
C PRO A 194 -5.28 5.11 -8.16
N GLY A 195 -4.51 4.11 -8.57
CA GLY A 195 -4.02 4.01 -9.95
C GLY A 195 -2.81 3.09 -10.11
N THR A 196 -2.38 2.91 -11.37
CA THR A 196 -1.19 2.14 -11.73
C THR A 196 -0.14 3.09 -12.26
N TRP A 197 0.87 3.38 -11.45
CA TRP A 197 1.86 4.43 -11.70
C TRP A 197 3.18 3.83 -12.14
N TYR A 198 3.71 4.28 -13.28
CA TYR A 198 5.07 4.00 -13.69
C TYR A 198 6.00 5.09 -13.16
N ASP A 199 6.92 4.70 -12.29
CA ASP A 199 7.98 5.56 -11.78
C ASP A 199 9.01 5.81 -12.88
N ILE A 200 9.08 7.06 -13.35
CA ILE A 200 9.99 7.45 -14.43
C ILE A 200 11.46 7.39 -14.00
N ASN A 201 11.73 7.62 -12.73
CA ASN A 201 13.08 7.72 -12.19
C ASN A 201 13.66 6.33 -11.87
N GLN A 202 12.83 5.41 -11.39
CA GLN A 202 13.23 4.04 -11.02
C GLN A 202 12.89 2.98 -12.08
N GLY A 203 11.99 3.28 -13.03
CA GLY A 203 11.59 2.36 -14.08
C GLY A 203 10.69 1.22 -13.60
N THR A 204 9.99 1.39 -12.48
CA THR A 204 9.16 0.37 -11.82
C THR A 204 7.68 0.75 -11.83
N VAL A 205 6.79 -0.24 -11.69
CA VAL A 205 5.34 -0.03 -11.56
C VAL A 205 4.97 -0.03 -10.08
N ILE A 206 4.12 0.91 -9.68
CA ILE A 206 3.63 1.10 -8.31
C ILE A 206 2.11 1.24 -8.34
N ARG A 207 1.40 0.47 -7.51
CA ARG A 207 -0.05 0.57 -7.34
C ARG A 207 -0.37 1.54 -6.19
N GLY A 208 -1.20 2.53 -6.46
CA GLY A 208 -1.79 3.40 -5.45
C GLY A 208 -3.19 2.90 -5.01
N PRO A 209 -3.76 3.42 -3.91
CA PRO A 209 -3.25 4.54 -3.13
C PRO A 209 -2.06 4.14 -2.25
N LYS A 210 -0.97 4.89 -2.32
CA LYS A 210 0.25 4.62 -1.54
C LYS A 210 1.04 5.89 -1.28
N THR A 211 1.53 6.06 -0.05
CA THR A 211 2.50 7.11 0.27
C THR A 211 3.91 6.53 0.30
N LEU A 212 4.77 6.97 -0.62
CA LEU A 212 6.18 6.62 -0.66
C LEU A 212 6.94 7.53 0.30
N LYS A 213 7.30 7.02 1.48
CA LYS A 213 8.10 7.76 2.46
C LYS A 213 9.58 7.71 2.08
N GLY A 214 10.28 8.85 2.20
CA GLY A 214 11.73 8.90 1.98
C GLY A 214 12.15 8.67 0.52
N TYR A 215 11.26 8.93 -0.45
CA TYR A 215 11.54 8.81 -1.87
C TYR A 215 12.76 9.65 -2.26
N ALA A 216 13.75 9.05 -2.94
CA ALA A 216 14.98 9.71 -3.33
C ALA A 216 14.72 10.80 -4.37
N ALA A 217 15.05 12.03 -4.01
CA ALA A 217 15.01 13.20 -4.87
C ALA A 217 16.28 14.04 -4.64
N PRO A 218 17.48 13.54 -4.97
CA PRO A 218 18.70 14.37 -4.99
C PRO A 218 18.58 15.52 -6.01
N LEU A 219 19.51 16.47 -6.00
CA LEU A 219 19.39 17.72 -6.77
C LEU A 219 19.16 17.50 -8.27
N GLY A 220 19.65 16.41 -8.86
CA GLY A 220 19.45 16.08 -10.28
C GLY A 220 18.21 15.22 -10.61
N VAL A 221 17.38 14.90 -9.62
CA VAL A 221 16.20 14.03 -9.79
C VAL A 221 14.93 14.82 -9.49
N THR A 222 14.03 14.85 -10.47
CA THR A 222 12.65 15.35 -10.34
C THR A 222 11.71 14.16 -10.32
N PRO A 223 11.10 13.82 -9.16
CA PRO A 223 10.14 12.73 -9.10
C PRO A 223 8.93 12.97 -10.00
N ALA A 224 8.66 12.02 -10.90
CA ALA A 224 7.50 12.04 -11.78
C ALA A 224 7.01 10.61 -12.03
N PHE A 225 5.69 10.45 -12.13
CA PHE A 225 5.03 9.16 -12.28
C PHE A 225 3.99 9.25 -13.39
N VAL A 226 3.85 8.19 -14.19
CA VAL A 226 2.83 8.14 -15.25
C VAL A 226 1.75 7.13 -14.91
N ASN A 227 0.49 7.56 -14.84
CA ASN A 227 -0.64 6.64 -14.73
C ASN A 227 -0.78 5.87 -16.04
N LEU A 228 -0.42 4.58 -16.03
CA LEU A 228 -0.38 3.73 -17.22
C LEU A 228 -1.76 3.50 -17.84
N LYS A 229 -2.84 3.67 -17.09
CA LYS A 229 -4.22 3.52 -17.57
C LYS A 229 -4.85 4.84 -18.03
N ALA A 230 -4.14 5.96 -17.91
CA ALA A 230 -4.64 7.26 -18.30
C ALA A 230 -4.47 7.55 -19.81
N LYS A 231 -5.34 8.40 -20.34
CA LYS A 231 -5.23 8.89 -21.71
C LYS A 231 -3.92 9.66 -21.90
N GLY A 232 -3.15 9.28 -22.93
CA GLY A 232 -1.85 9.91 -23.22
C GLY A 232 -0.68 9.34 -22.43
N ALA A 233 -0.87 8.28 -21.63
CA ALA A 233 0.20 7.61 -20.89
C ALA A 233 1.38 7.22 -21.77
N ALA A 234 1.14 6.60 -22.94
CA ALA A 234 2.22 6.21 -23.85
C ALA A 234 3.11 7.39 -24.27
N LYS A 235 2.48 8.53 -24.61
CA LYS A 235 3.19 9.75 -24.99
C LYS A 235 3.96 10.35 -23.81
N ALA A 236 3.36 10.33 -22.61
CA ALA A 236 3.99 10.81 -21.39
C ALA A 236 5.20 9.96 -20.97
N VAL A 237 5.07 8.62 -20.97
CA VAL A 237 6.20 7.72 -20.68
C VAL A 237 7.30 7.93 -21.71
N GLN A 238 6.99 8.00 -23.01
CA GLN A 238 7.99 8.23 -24.05
C GLN A 238 8.76 9.55 -23.85
N ALA A 239 8.08 10.61 -23.42
CA ALA A 239 8.69 11.91 -23.18
C ALA A 239 9.62 11.91 -21.95
N LEU A 240 9.22 11.22 -20.88
CA LEU A 240 9.85 11.34 -19.57
C LEU A 240 10.83 10.21 -19.23
N LYS A 241 10.63 9.02 -19.80
CA LYS A 241 11.41 7.83 -19.51
C LYS A 241 12.90 8.07 -19.74
N ARG A 242 13.72 7.56 -18.83
CA ARG A 242 15.18 7.58 -18.95
C ARG A 242 15.66 6.68 -20.09
N ASP A 243 16.76 7.07 -20.72
CA ASP A 243 17.35 6.30 -21.81
C ASP A 243 17.84 4.92 -21.36
N ASP A 244 18.23 4.79 -20.08
CA ASP A 244 18.67 3.54 -19.45
C ASP A 244 17.54 2.71 -18.81
N ALA A 245 16.30 3.22 -18.77
CA ALA A 245 15.16 2.46 -18.26
C ALA A 245 14.76 1.35 -19.26
N PRO A 246 14.16 0.23 -18.80
CA PRO A 246 13.67 -0.83 -19.68
C PRO A 246 12.66 -0.31 -20.71
N ALA A 247 12.79 -0.71 -21.97
CA ALA A 247 11.91 -0.26 -23.05
C ALA A 247 10.44 -0.70 -22.88
N ALA A 248 10.18 -1.79 -22.15
CA ALA A 248 8.84 -2.27 -21.87
C ALA A 248 8.58 -2.41 -20.37
N SER A 249 7.30 -2.39 -19.99
CA SER A 249 6.83 -2.86 -18.68
C SER A 249 5.96 -4.10 -18.86
N VAL A 250 5.78 -4.85 -17.77
CA VAL A 250 4.71 -5.84 -17.64
C VAL A 250 3.78 -5.38 -16.52
N LEU A 251 2.47 -5.48 -16.73
CA LEU A 251 1.46 -5.22 -15.72
C LEU A 251 0.67 -6.48 -15.44
N ILE A 252 0.62 -6.93 -14.18
CA ILE A 252 -0.22 -8.06 -13.75
C ILE A 252 -1.52 -7.57 -13.11
N THR A 253 -2.66 -8.09 -13.55
CA THR A 253 -3.98 -7.73 -13.00
C THR A 253 -4.81 -9.00 -12.74
N PRO A 254 -5.04 -9.38 -11.48
CA PRO A 254 -6.00 -10.42 -11.14
C PRO A 254 -7.43 -9.84 -11.27
N ASP A 255 -8.37 -10.66 -11.74
CA ASP A 255 -9.80 -10.31 -11.84
C ASP A 255 -10.48 -10.27 -10.47
N ALA A 256 -10.01 -11.09 -9.54
CA ALA A 256 -10.45 -11.18 -8.16
C ALA A 256 -9.28 -10.95 -7.19
N PRO A 257 -9.44 -10.08 -6.17
CA PRO A 257 -8.41 -9.87 -5.15
C PRO A 257 -8.30 -11.04 -4.17
N ALA A 258 -9.28 -11.96 -4.16
CA ALA A 258 -9.33 -13.09 -3.25
C ALA A 258 -10.06 -14.30 -3.86
N THR A 259 -9.59 -15.51 -3.58
CA THR A 259 -10.15 -16.79 -4.02
C THR A 259 -10.11 -17.82 -2.89
N ASP A 260 -10.75 -18.97 -3.07
CA ASP A 260 -10.60 -20.13 -2.17
C ASP A 260 -9.49 -21.07 -2.71
N ALA A 261 -8.93 -21.91 -1.83
CA ALA A 261 -7.99 -22.94 -2.26
C ALA A 261 -8.61 -23.86 -3.33
N GLY A 262 -7.83 -24.23 -4.35
CA GLY A 262 -8.31 -25.03 -5.48
C GLY A 262 -9.32 -24.35 -6.43
N LYS A 263 -9.77 -23.10 -6.16
CA LYS A 263 -10.71 -22.39 -7.04
C LYS A 263 -9.95 -21.51 -8.05
N PRO A 264 -10.18 -21.71 -9.36
CA PRO A 264 -9.51 -20.91 -10.39
C PRO A 264 -10.02 -19.47 -10.42
N PHE A 265 -9.14 -18.54 -10.80
CA PHE A 265 -9.43 -17.13 -11.08
C PHE A 265 -8.59 -16.64 -12.26
N GLU A 266 -8.98 -15.52 -12.89
CA GLU A 266 -8.24 -14.99 -14.04
C GLU A 266 -7.18 -13.96 -13.63
N VAL A 267 -6.03 -14.04 -14.28
CA VAL A 267 -4.95 -13.06 -14.18
C VAL A 267 -4.59 -12.63 -15.58
N THR A 268 -4.41 -11.34 -15.79
CA THR A 268 -3.95 -10.80 -17.07
C THR A 268 -2.55 -10.22 -16.91
N THR A 269 -1.65 -10.52 -17.84
CA THR A 269 -0.36 -9.82 -17.99
C THR A 269 -0.37 -8.98 -19.26
N GLU A 270 -0.06 -7.70 -19.13
CA GLU A 270 0.03 -6.75 -20.24
C GLU A 270 1.48 -6.28 -20.40
N VAL A 271 2.14 -6.70 -21.49
CA VAL A 271 3.50 -6.27 -21.84
C VAL A 271 3.42 -5.14 -22.85
N THR A 272 3.73 -3.92 -22.44
CA THR A 272 3.65 -2.73 -23.30
C THR A 272 5.03 -2.19 -23.62
N ASN A 273 5.30 -1.95 -24.90
CA ASN A 273 6.52 -1.28 -25.34
C ASN A 273 6.38 0.25 -25.26
N TRP A 274 7.13 0.87 -24.35
CA TRP A 274 7.19 2.33 -24.17
C TRP A 274 8.40 2.96 -24.84
N GLY A 275 9.32 2.17 -25.40
CA GLY A 275 10.50 2.63 -26.10
C GLY A 275 10.19 3.25 -27.46
N THR A 276 11.09 4.06 -27.99
CA THR A 276 10.94 4.75 -29.29
C THR A 276 11.02 3.81 -30.50
N GLY A 277 11.59 2.62 -30.33
CA GLY A 277 11.75 1.61 -31.38
C GLY A 277 10.93 0.34 -31.13
N THR A 278 10.95 -0.56 -32.10
CA THR A 278 10.33 -1.90 -31.98
C THR A 278 11.21 -2.81 -31.11
N ILE A 279 10.59 -3.50 -30.16
CA ILE A 279 11.23 -4.60 -29.41
C ILE A 279 10.87 -5.95 -30.04
N ASN A 280 11.74 -6.94 -29.90
CA ASN A 280 11.59 -8.24 -30.55
C ASN A 280 11.58 -9.39 -29.55
N SER A 281 11.12 -10.56 -29.98
CA SER A 281 11.16 -11.81 -29.18
C SER A 281 10.49 -11.65 -27.81
N VAL A 282 9.36 -10.96 -27.76
CA VAL A 282 8.64 -10.68 -26.52
C VAL A 282 7.99 -11.95 -26.02
N LYS A 283 8.20 -12.26 -24.74
CA LYS A 283 7.55 -13.38 -24.04
C LYS A 283 7.01 -12.90 -22.70
N ALA A 284 5.75 -13.19 -22.43
CA ALA A 284 5.13 -13.04 -21.12
C ALA A 284 5.12 -14.39 -20.40
N ALA A 285 5.38 -14.36 -19.09
CA ALA A 285 5.32 -15.51 -18.20
C ALA A 285 4.72 -15.10 -16.86
N LEU A 286 4.28 -16.09 -16.09
CA LEU A 286 3.69 -15.91 -14.77
C LEU A 286 4.37 -16.87 -13.78
N ASP A 287 5.06 -16.29 -12.80
CA ASP A 287 5.67 -17.01 -11.70
C ASP A 287 4.66 -17.06 -10.53
N LEU A 288 4.40 -18.26 -10.03
CA LEU A 288 3.36 -18.56 -9.03
C LEU A 288 3.97 -19.21 -7.78
N PRO A 289 3.25 -19.19 -6.63
CA PRO A 289 3.63 -19.96 -5.47
C PRO A 289 3.71 -21.47 -5.76
N ASP A 290 4.47 -22.19 -4.94
CA ASP A 290 4.64 -23.64 -5.08
C ASP A 290 3.28 -24.37 -5.05
N GLY A 291 3.11 -25.33 -5.95
CA GLY A 291 1.89 -26.13 -6.10
C GLY A 291 0.75 -25.45 -6.86
N TRP A 292 0.81 -24.14 -7.10
CA TRP A 292 -0.18 -23.44 -7.92
C TRP A 292 0.04 -23.74 -9.41
N SER A 293 -1.02 -23.62 -10.20
CA SER A 293 -0.95 -23.85 -11.65
C SER A 293 -1.59 -22.72 -12.43
N ALA A 294 -1.13 -22.49 -13.66
CA ALA A 294 -1.77 -21.58 -14.60
C ALA A 294 -1.95 -22.22 -15.98
N LYS A 295 -3.07 -21.90 -16.62
CA LYS A 295 -3.33 -22.20 -18.03
C LYS A 295 -3.59 -20.91 -18.78
N THR A 296 -2.96 -20.73 -19.93
CA THR A 296 -3.10 -19.50 -20.72
C THR A 296 -4.24 -19.58 -21.71
N THR A 297 -4.99 -18.50 -21.83
CA THR A 297 -5.90 -18.22 -22.94
C THR A 297 -5.31 -17.05 -23.74
N GLY A 298 -4.80 -17.34 -24.94
CA GLY A 298 -4.18 -16.36 -25.82
C GLY A 298 -2.65 -16.47 -25.95
N PRO A 299 -2.03 -15.57 -26.72
CA PRO A 299 -0.60 -15.63 -27.00
C PRO A 299 0.23 -15.21 -25.79
N THR A 300 1.24 -16.03 -25.44
CA THR A 300 2.28 -15.69 -24.47
C THR A 300 3.50 -15.05 -25.12
N THR A 301 3.56 -15.01 -26.46
CA THR A 301 4.71 -14.49 -27.19
C THR A 301 4.29 -13.59 -28.35
N ALA A 302 5.09 -12.58 -28.64
CA ALA A 302 5.00 -11.78 -29.86
C ALA A 302 6.38 -11.69 -30.52
N SER A 303 6.42 -11.86 -31.85
CA SER A 303 7.67 -11.73 -32.62
C SER A 303 8.27 -10.32 -32.47
N SER A 304 7.41 -9.31 -32.43
CA SER A 304 7.77 -7.92 -32.18
C SER A 304 6.61 -7.11 -31.59
N LEU A 305 6.94 -6.06 -30.86
CA LEU A 305 5.99 -5.02 -30.42
C LEU A 305 6.50 -3.65 -30.85
N LYS A 306 5.70 -2.94 -31.65
CA LYS A 306 5.95 -1.54 -32.01
C LYS A 306 5.80 -0.65 -30.76
N ASN A 307 6.30 0.58 -30.83
CA ASN A 307 6.03 1.59 -29.80
C ASN A 307 4.52 1.69 -29.53
N GLY A 308 4.15 1.68 -28.24
CA GLY A 308 2.78 1.76 -27.75
C GLY A 308 1.96 0.48 -27.90
N ALA A 309 2.49 -0.57 -28.55
CA ALA A 309 1.80 -1.84 -28.70
C ALA A 309 1.91 -2.67 -27.41
N THR A 310 0.84 -3.42 -27.12
CA THR A 310 0.73 -4.28 -25.95
C THR A 310 0.50 -5.73 -26.38
N LEU A 311 1.23 -6.65 -25.75
CA LEU A 311 0.89 -8.07 -25.74
C LEU A 311 0.10 -8.35 -24.45
N THR A 312 -1.14 -8.78 -24.60
CA THR A 312 -2.01 -9.17 -23.48
C THR A 312 -2.13 -10.69 -23.45
N THR A 313 -1.89 -11.28 -22.29
CA THR A 313 -2.04 -12.72 -22.05
C THR A 313 -2.94 -12.92 -20.83
N THR A 314 -3.97 -13.75 -20.97
CA THR A 314 -4.85 -14.14 -19.86
C THR A 314 -4.44 -15.52 -19.35
N TRP A 315 -4.42 -15.67 -18.03
CA TRP A 315 -4.00 -16.85 -17.29
C TRP A 315 -5.15 -17.26 -16.37
N THR A 316 -5.67 -18.47 -16.51
CA THR A 316 -6.50 -19.09 -15.48
C THR A 316 -5.58 -19.69 -14.44
N VAL A 317 -5.44 -19.01 -13.31
CA VAL A 317 -4.61 -19.43 -12.17
C VAL A 317 -5.45 -20.26 -11.20
N THR A 318 -4.94 -21.38 -10.74
CA THR A 318 -5.58 -22.25 -9.75
C THR A 318 -4.64 -22.47 -8.58
N PRO A 319 -4.97 -21.98 -7.37
CA PRO A 319 -4.25 -22.32 -6.15
C PRO A 319 -4.22 -23.82 -5.92
N ALA A 320 -3.20 -24.32 -5.23
CA ALA A 320 -3.22 -25.70 -4.73
C ALA A 320 -4.47 -25.93 -3.85
N ALA A 321 -4.96 -27.17 -3.79
CA ALA A 321 -6.13 -27.51 -2.97
C ALA A 321 -5.86 -27.35 -1.46
N ASP A 322 -4.60 -27.49 -1.07
CA ASP A 322 -4.03 -27.31 0.26
C ASP A 322 -3.23 -26.01 0.39
N ALA A 323 -3.44 -25.05 -0.52
CA ALA A 323 -2.76 -23.76 -0.47
C ALA A 323 -2.98 -23.09 0.89
N ARG A 324 -1.87 -22.64 1.50
CA ARG A 324 -1.92 -21.81 2.71
C ARG A 324 -2.85 -20.62 2.50
N TRP A 325 -3.59 -20.24 3.53
CA TRP A 325 -4.42 -19.05 3.55
C TRP A 325 -3.60 -17.78 3.76
N GLY A 326 -4.14 -16.66 3.32
CA GLY A 326 -3.51 -15.35 3.38
C GLY A 326 -2.96 -14.88 2.03
N SER A 327 -1.95 -14.04 2.08
CA SER A 327 -1.43 -13.29 0.93
C SER A 327 -0.35 -14.07 0.18
N HIS A 328 -0.48 -14.15 -1.14
CA HIS A 328 0.49 -14.82 -2.02
C HIS A 328 0.92 -13.92 -3.17
N ASP A 329 2.23 -13.84 -3.39
CA ASP A 329 2.83 -13.13 -4.53
C ASP A 329 2.54 -13.87 -5.84
N LEU A 330 1.96 -13.14 -6.80
CA LEU A 330 1.91 -13.53 -8.20
C LEU A 330 2.80 -12.56 -8.97
N THR A 331 3.78 -13.08 -9.71
CA THR A 331 4.74 -12.25 -10.43
C THR A 331 4.62 -12.46 -11.93
N GLY A 332 4.10 -11.45 -12.63
CA GLY A 332 4.15 -11.40 -14.09
C GLY A 332 5.55 -11.01 -14.53
N THR A 333 6.15 -11.75 -15.47
CA THR A 333 7.45 -11.41 -16.05
C THR A 333 7.35 -11.26 -17.57
N ALA A 334 8.19 -10.40 -18.12
CA ALA A 334 8.36 -10.28 -19.55
C ALA A 334 9.84 -10.25 -19.93
N THR A 335 10.19 -11.03 -20.95
CA THR A 335 11.51 -10.99 -21.59
C THR A 335 11.41 -10.51 -23.02
N TYR A 336 12.34 -9.68 -23.47
CA TYR A 336 12.38 -9.17 -24.84
C TYR A 336 13.80 -8.78 -25.24
N ASN A 337 14.02 -8.59 -26.54
CA ASN A 337 15.25 -8.05 -27.10
C ASN A 337 15.02 -6.58 -27.46
N GLY A 338 15.71 -5.68 -26.73
CA GLY A 338 15.76 -4.25 -26.99
C GLY A 338 17.06 -3.84 -27.69
N SER A 339 17.28 -2.53 -27.79
CA SER A 339 18.51 -1.96 -28.38
C SER A 339 19.78 -2.30 -27.58
N SER A 340 19.65 -2.53 -26.27
CA SER A 340 20.72 -2.92 -25.35
C SER A 340 20.89 -4.43 -25.20
N GLY A 341 20.19 -5.25 -26.01
CA GLY A 341 20.20 -6.70 -25.93
C GLY A 341 18.98 -7.28 -25.22
N SER A 342 19.11 -8.48 -24.65
CA SER A 342 18.02 -9.15 -23.95
C SER A 342 17.75 -8.48 -22.60
N GLN A 343 16.48 -8.27 -22.27
CA GLN A 343 16.02 -7.58 -21.06
C GLN A 343 14.90 -8.40 -20.40
N LYS A 344 14.78 -8.30 -19.08
CA LYS A 344 13.69 -8.87 -18.28
C LYS A 344 13.08 -7.78 -17.40
N VAL A 345 11.75 -7.73 -17.36
CA VAL A 345 10.98 -6.89 -16.43
C VAL A 345 9.97 -7.74 -15.70
N SER A 346 9.56 -7.28 -14.52
CA SER A 346 8.59 -7.98 -13.68
C SER A 346 7.68 -7.01 -12.95
N ASP A 347 6.51 -7.52 -12.58
CA ASP A 347 5.55 -6.83 -11.74
C ASP A 347 4.83 -7.86 -10.86
N THR A 348 4.61 -7.51 -9.61
CA THR A 348 4.11 -8.43 -8.58
C THR A 348 2.85 -7.87 -7.93
N VAL A 349 1.86 -8.74 -7.76
CA VAL A 349 0.62 -8.47 -7.02
C VAL A 349 0.40 -9.54 -5.97
N GLN A 350 -0.41 -9.21 -4.98
CA GLN A 350 -0.84 -10.14 -3.96
C GLN A 350 -2.24 -10.68 -4.32
N ALA A 351 -2.41 -12.00 -4.29
CA ALA A 351 -3.72 -12.64 -4.28
C ALA A 351 -3.99 -13.23 -2.89
N GLN A 352 -5.21 -13.07 -2.38
CA GLN A 352 -5.60 -13.65 -1.10
C GLN A 352 -6.23 -15.03 -1.30
N VAL A 353 -5.74 -16.04 -0.57
CA VAL A 353 -6.46 -17.32 -0.41
C VAL A 353 -7.23 -17.27 0.90
N LYS A 354 -8.55 -17.44 0.83
CA LYS A 354 -9.42 -17.40 2.01
C LYS A 354 -9.45 -18.75 2.71
N ALA A 355 -9.54 -18.70 4.04
CA ALA A 355 -9.93 -19.85 4.83
C ALA A 355 -11.41 -20.19 4.55
N ALA A 356 -11.69 -21.48 4.39
CA ALA A 356 -13.03 -22.02 4.24
C ALA A 356 -13.17 -23.31 5.05
N PRO A 357 -14.36 -23.61 5.60
CA PRO A 357 -14.62 -24.86 6.30
C PRO A 357 -14.16 -26.10 5.52
N GLY A 358 -13.56 -27.04 6.22
CA GLY A 358 -12.97 -28.24 5.65
C GLY A 358 -12.68 -29.28 6.73
N ASN A 359 -11.75 -30.19 6.45
CA ASN A 359 -11.36 -31.23 7.39
C ASN A 359 -10.10 -30.84 8.15
N VAL A 360 -9.99 -31.31 9.39
CA VAL A 360 -8.75 -31.36 10.16
C VAL A 360 -8.19 -32.79 10.06
N GLN A 361 -6.89 -32.92 9.91
CA GLN A 361 -6.20 -34.20 9.69
C GLN A 361 -5.50 -34.65 10.97
N GLU A 362 -5.38 -35.97 11.14
CA GLU A 362 -4.52 -36.54 12.18
C GLU A 362 -3.08 -35.97 12.09
N PRO A 363 -2.42 -35.72 13.23
CA PRO A 363 -2.81 -36.10 14.60
C PRO A 363 -3.70 -35.06 15.32
N TYR A 364 -4.25 -34.08 14.60
CA TYR A 364 -5.14 -33.09 15.19
C TYR A 364 -6.59 -33.60 15.22
N LEU A 365 -7.27 -33.33 16.32
CA LEU A 365 -8.65 -33.67 16.57
C LEU A 365 -9.47 -32.40 16.77
N THR A 366 -10.79 -32.51 16.58
CA THR A 366 -11.74 -31.42 16.80
C THR A 366 -12.72 -31.79 17.89
N THR A 367 -13.04 -30.84 18.76
CA THR A 367 -14.11 -30.99 19.76
C THR A 367 -14.74 -29.64 20.05
N ASP A 368 -15.93 -29.65 20.62
CA ASP A 368 -16.68 -28.46 20.96
C ASP A 368 -17.42 -28.71 22.27
N THR A 369 -17.90 -27.63 22.86
CA THR A 369 -18.79 -27.67 24.01
C THR A 369 -20.19 -27.25 23.57
N PRO A 370 -21.19 -28.15 23.64
CA PRO A 370 -22.56 -27.86 23.22
C PRO A 370 -23.17 -26.62 23.88
N PRO A 371 -24.09 -25.90 23.23
CA PRO A 371 -24.82 -26.26 22.01
C PRO A 371 -24.17 -25.83 20.68
N GLU A 372 -22.87 -25.55 20.69
CA GLU A 372 -22.15 -25.05 19.51
C GLU A 372 -22.14 -26.04 18.33
N ASP A 373 -22.10 -25.50 17.11
CA ASP A 373 -21.86 -26.26 15.87
C ASP A 373 -20.71 -25.61 15.09
N PRO A 374 -19.48 -25.63 15.65
CA PRO A 374 -18.35 -24.95 15.06
C PRO A 374 -17.88 -25.66 13.79
N GLN A 375 -17.31 -24.87 12.88
CA GLN A 375 -16.64 -25.39 11.71
C GLN A 375 -15.14 -25.26 11.87
N TYR A 376 -14.42 -26.17 11.23
CA TYR A 376 -12.97 -26.26 11.31
C TYR A 376 -12.37 -26.34 9.92
N ALA A 377 -11.08 -26.04 9.81
CA ALA A 377 -10.31 -26.40 8.63
C ALA A 377 -8.82 -26.45 8.97
N GLN A 378 -8.08 -27.18 8.14
CA GLN A 378 -6.63 -27.20 8.16
C GLN A 378 -6.08 -27.06 6.73
N ALA A 379 -5.04 -26.23 6.57
CA ALA A 379 -4.27 -26.09 5.33
C ALA A 379 -2.78 -26.19 5.65
N GLY A 380 -2.20 -27.39 5.49
CA GLY A 380 -0.85 -27.69 5.95
C GLY A 380 -0.73 -27.60 7.48
N ASP A 381 0.03 -26.62 7.96
CA ASP A 381 0.24 -26.27 9.37
C ASP A 381 -0.68 -25.13 9.86
N GLN A 382 -1.51 -24.56 8.99
CA GLN A 382 -2.48 -23.53 9.36
C GLN A 382 -3.82 -24.14 9.76
N PHE A 383 -4.50 -23.48 10.71
CA PHE A 383 -5.78 -23.92 11.25
C PHE A 383 -6.78 -22.79 11.28
N ALA A 384 -8.04 -23.10 11.03
CA ALA A 384 -9.14 -22.16 11.13
C ALA A 384 -10.26 -22.75 11.98
N ILE A 385 -10.82 -21.91 12.85
CA ILE A 385 -11.97 -22.23 13.71
C ILE A 385 -13.04 -21.17 13.48
N TRP A 386 -14.25 -21.60 13.15
CA TRP A 386 -15.46 -20.80 13.13
C TRP A 386 -16.34 -21.27 14.27
N ALA A 387 -16.37 -20.53 15.38
CA ALA A 387 -17.09 -20.95 16.59
C ALA A 387 -17.97 -19.81 17.13
N GLY A 388 -19.15 -20.17 17.62
CA GLY A 388 -20.04 -19.30 18.39
C GLY A 388 -19.77 -19.42 19.89
N GLY A 389 -20.81 -19.33 20.71
CA GLY A 389 -20.73 -19.45 22.17
C GLY A 389 -21.21 -18.22 22.93
N GLN A 390 -21.86 -18.41 24.06
CA GLN A 390 -22.20 -17.32 24.98
C GLN A 390 -20.96 -16.79 25.71
N ASP A 391 -20.07 -17.65 26.17
CA ASP A 391 -18.78 -17.23 26.72
C ASP A 391 -17.83 -18.41 26.93
N LEU A 392 -16.56 -18.07 27.06
CA LEU A 392 -15.46 -18.94 27.48
C LEU A 392 -14.95 -18.45 28.86
N SER A 393 -15.85 -18.11 29.77
CA SER A 393 -15.50 -17.66 31.12
C SER A 393 -16.68 -17.76 32.09
N GLY A 394 -16.37 -17.84 33.39
CA GLY A 394 -17.34 -17.89 34.46
C GLY A 394 -18.19 -19.15 34.39
N TRP A 395 -19.51 -19.02 34.34
CA TRP A 395 -20.44 -20.17 34.29
C TRP A 395 -20.61 -20.81 32.90
N LYS A 396 -19.85 -20.36 31.90
CA LYS A 396 -19.88 -20.86 30.52
C LYS A 396 -18.50 -21.30 30.08
N ASP A 397 -18.48 -22.30 29.20
CA ASP A 397 -17.27 -22.80 28.56
C ASP A 397 -17.63 -23.25 27.14
N GLU A 398 -18.26 -22.37 26.36
CA GLU A 398 -18.76 -22.64 25.00
C GLU A 398 -17.70 -22.21 23.97
N LYS A 399 -17.13 -23.17 23.25
CA LYS A 399 -15.96 -22.99 22.35
C LYS A 399 -15.89 -24.08 21.29
N GLY A 400 -15.23 -23.77 20.17
CA GLY A 400 -14.70 -24.77 19.23
C GLY A 400 -13.20 -24.97 19.46
N VAL A 401 -12.73 -26.20 19.28
CA VAL A 401 -11.37 -26.61 19.63
C VAL A 401 -10.75 -27.44 18.50
N ILE A 402 -9.50 -27.13 18.16
CA ILE A 402 -8.60 -28.02 17.41
C ILE A 402 -7.43 -28.36 18.33
N TYR A 403 -7.22 -29.63 18.66
CA TYR A 403 -6.25 -30.04 19.67
C TYR A 403 -5.47 -31.29 19.28
N ARG A 404 -4.43 -31.58 20.06
CA ARG A 404 -3.74 -32.86 20.07
C ARG A 404 -3.93 -33.52 21.43
N ASP A 405 -4.35 -34.78 21.39
CA ASP A 405 -4.48 -35.65 22.55
C ASP A 405 -3.11 -35.92 23.18
N ASP A 406 -3.04 -35.97 24.51
CA ASP A 406 -1.84 -36.25 25.29
C ASP A 406 -0.59 -35.41 24.89
N ALA A 407 -0.81 -34.17 24.44
CA ALA A 407 0.24 -33.32 23.89
C ALA A 407 0.94 -32.40 24.91
N ALA A 408 0.41 -32.30 26.14
CA ALA A 408 0.94 -31.50 27.23
C ALA A 408 1.28 -32.35 28.46
N GLY A 409 2.56 -32.73 28.59
CA GLY A 409 3.08 -33.37 29.80
C GLY A 409 3.11 -32.44 31.02
N GLU A 410 3.52 -32.98 32.17
CA GLU A 410 3.63 -32.22 33.43
C GLU A 410 4.56 -31.02 33.33
N LYS A 411 5.57 -31.09 32.46
CA LYS A 411 6.34 -29.95 31.98
C LYS A 411 6.13 -29.84 30.49
N SER A 412 5.51 -28.76 30.07
CA SER A 412 5.23 -28.57 28.65
C SER A 412 5.03 -27.10 28.30
N THR A 413 5.21 -26.79 27.02
CA THR A 413 4.91 -25.48 26.44
C THR A 413 4.04 -25.69 25.21
N GLY A 414 2.83 -25.13 25.22
CA GLY A 414 1.99 -25.01 24.03
C GLY A 414 2.14 -23.62 23.41
N GLN A 415 2.29 -23.56 22.09
CA GLN A 415 2.49 -22.31 21.37
C GLN A 415 1.76 -22.31 20.02
N ALA A 416 1.14 -21.17 19.69
CA ALA A 416 0.56 -20.91 18.37
C ALA A 416 0.74 -19.44 17.97
N GLN A 417 0.63 -19.16 16.68
CA GLN A 417 0.50 -17.80 16.18
C GLN A 417 -0.95 -17.55 15.73
N LEU A 418 -1.68 -16.70 16.45
CA LEU A 418 -2.98 -16.20 16.01
C LEU A 418 -2.74 -15.14 14.92
N VAL A 419 -3.00 -15.48 13.67
CA VAL A 419 -2.77 -14.61 12.50
C VAL A 419 -3.82 -13.52 12.41
N SER A 420 -5.08 -13.91 12.56
CA SER A 420 -6.21 -13.02 12.55
C SER A 420 -7.36 -13.60 13.35
N GLN A 421 -8.20 -12.72 13.87
CA GLN A 421 -9.52 -13.06 14.31
C GLN A 421 -10.51 -12.01 13.81
N ASN A 422 -11.71 -12.45 13.51
CA ASN A 422 -12.81 -11.56 13.15
C ASN A 422 -14.05 -11.99 13.93
N SER A 423 -14.47 -11.11 14.82
CA SER A 423 -15.69 -11.22 15.60
C SER A 423 -16.51 -9.94 15.43
N PRO A 424 -17.82 -10.04 15.21
CA PRO A 424 -18.72 -8.89 15.30
C PRO A 424 -18.86 -8.38 16.74
N SER A 425 -18.45 -9.19 17.72
CA SER A 425 -18.50 -8.84 19.13
C SER A 425 -17.12 -8.49 19.71
N PRO A 426 -16.99 -7.38 20.46
CA PRO A 426 -15.71 -6.93 21.03
C PRO A 426 -15.00 -7.91 21.97
N VAL A 427 -15.72 -8.84 22.62
CA VAL A 427 -15.13 -9.86 23.52
C VAL A 427 -14.98 -11.22 22.85
N GLY A 428 -15.16 -11.32 21.52
CA GLY A 428 -14.97 -12.59 20.81
C GLY A 428 -13.51 -12.94 20.86
N LYS A 429 -13.19 -14.20 21.12
CA LYS A 429 -11.85 -14.56 21.56
C LYS A 429 -11.35 -15.83 20.93
N ALA A 430 -10.05 -15.83 20.66
CA ALA A 430 -9.34 -16.96 20.11
C ALA A 430 -7.94 -17.05 20.70
N GLY A 431 -7.43 -18.26 20.84
CA GLY A 431 -6.08 -18.48 21.32
C GLY A 431 -5.75 -19.95 21.53
N ILE A 432 -5.04 -20.25 22.62
CA ILE A 432 -4.56 -21.60 22.93
C ILE A 432 -5.03 -22.06 24.31
N ALA A 433 -5.11 -23.38 24.46
CA ALA A 433 -5.55 -24.03 25.68
C ALA A 433 -4.66 -25.24 26.01
N LEU A 434 -4.41 -25.45 27.30
CA LEU A 434 -3.88 -26.69 27.87
C LEU A 434 -4.89 -27.18 28.93
N ALA A 435 -5.29 -28.44 28.86
CA ALA A 435 -6.23 -29.04 29.81
C ALA A 435 -5.79 -30.46 30.20
N ASN A 436 -6.33 -31.02 31.29
CA ASN A 436 -6.21 -32.48 31.49
C ASN A 436 -6.96 -33.22 30.37
N ASP A 437 -8.12 -32.69 29.95
CA ASP A 437 -8.95 -33.23 28.87
C ASP A 437 -9.79 -32.07 28.27
N LEU A 438 -9.55 -31.69 27.02
CA LEU A 438 -10.28 -30.61 26.35
C LEU A 438 -11.70 -31.01 25.94
N THR A 439 -12.01 -32.32 25.93
CA THR A 439 -13.34 -32.87 25.68
C THR A 439 -14.19 -32.98 26.95
N ALA A 440 -13.53 -32.98 28.12
CA ALA A 440 -14.16 -33.09 29.44
C ALA A 440 -13.51 -32.11 30.44
N PRO A 441 -13.77 -30.79 30.30
CA PRO A 441 -13.16 -29.76 31.14
C PRO A 441 -13.36 -29.99 32.64
N GLU A 442 -14.45 -30.63 33.04
CA GLU A 442 -14.76 -31.00 34.44
C GLU A 442 -13.75 -31.97 35.08
N LYS A 443 -12.82 -32.53 34.29
CA LYS A 443 -11.67 -33.30 34.79
C LYS A 443 -10.51 -32.40 35.27
N GLY A 444 -10.69 -31.08 35.23
CA GLY A 444 -9.77 -30.08 35.77
C GLY A 444 -8.51 -29.85 34.92
N GLY A 445 -7.53 -29.16 35.50
CA GLY A 445 -6.25 -28.90 34.83
C GLY A 445 -6.30 -27.92 33.66
N TYR A 446 -7.32 -27.07 33.61
CA TYR A 446 -7.65 -26.27 32.44
C TYR A 446 -7.16 -24.81 32.53
N ALA A 447 -6.40 -24.40 31.53
CA ALA A 447 -5.89 -23.04 31.37
C ALA A 447 -5.93 -22.61 29.90
N VAL A 448 -6.31 -21.35 29.66
CA VAL A 448 -6.35 -20.75 28.32
C VAL A 448 -5.63 -19.42 28.28
N LEU A 449 -5.01 -19.13 27.15
CA LEU A 449 -4.52 -17.80 26.78
C LEU A 449 -5.17 -17.42 25.47
N VAL A 450 -6.09 -16.47 25.54
CA VAL A 450 -6.86 -16.00 24.38
C VAL A 450 -6.63 -14.50 24.17
N MET A 451 -6.92 -14.03 22.96
CA MET A 451 -7.00 -12.60 22.66
C MET A 451 -8.44 -12.29 22.27
N THR A 452 -9.02 -11.24 22.83
CA THR A 452 -10.33 -10.75 22.38
C THR A 452 -10.23 -9.90 21.12
N GLN A 453 -11.36 -9.66 20.46
CA GLN A 453 -11.43 -8.77 19.30
C GLN A 453 -10.97 -7.34 19.61
N SER A 454 -11.28 -6.82 20.81
CA SER A 454 -11.05 -5.40 21.14
C SER A 454 -10.35 -5.12 22.47
N TYR A 455 -10.22 -6.08 23.39
CA TYR A 455 -9.76 -5.84 24.77
C TYR A 455 -8.43 -6.55 25.12
N GLY A 456 -7.69 -7.01 24.12
CA GLY A 456 -6.36 -7.58 24.31
C GLY A 456 -6.37 -9.02 24.83
N LEU A 457 -5.33 -9.38 25.59
CA LEU A 457 -5.08 -10.76 26.02
C LEU A 457 -5.82 -11.11 27.31
N GLU A 458 -6.27 -12.35 27.42
CA GLU A 458 -6.92 -12.91 28.60
C GLU A 458 -6.30 -14.26 28.92
N PHE A 459 -5.63 -14.35 30.07
CA PHE A 459 -5.19 -15.59 30.67
C PHE A 459 -6.21 -15.99 31.74
N MET A 460 -6.85 -17.14 31.54
CA MET A 460 -7.89 -17.64 32.43
C MET A 460 -7.60 -19.10 32.80
N THR A 461 -7.93 -19.48 34.02
CA THR A 461 -7.72 -20.84 34.53
C THR A 461 -8.91 -21.32 35.35
N ASP A 462 -9.09 -22.63 35.41
CA ASP A 462 -9.95 -23.30 36.38
C ASP A 462 -9.19 -23.46 37.71
N SER A 463 -9.42 -22.56 38.65
CA SER A 463 -8.70 -22.59 39.93
C SER A 463 -9.19 -23.65 40.90
N ASN A 464 -10.40 -24.18 40.71
CA ASN A 464 -11.09 -25.02 41.69
C ASN A 464 -11.32 -26.46 41.21
N GLY A 465 -11.11 -26.75 39.91
CA GLY A 465 -11.24 -28.07 39.31
C GLY A 465 -12.66 -28.45 38.90
N ASP A 466 -13.59 -27.50 38.78
CA ASP A 466 -14.99 -27.76 38.38
C ASP A 466 -15.22 -27.69 36.86
N GLY A 467 -14.14 -27.48 36.08
CA GLY A 467 -14.18 -27.35 34.63
C GLY A 467 -14.57 -25.98 34.12
N LYS A 468 -14.60 -24.96 34.99
CA LYS A 468 -14.94 -23.59 34.60
C LYS A 468 -13.77 -22.65 34.80
N LEU A 469 -13.54 -21.80 33.81
CA LEU A 469 -12.53 -20.76 33.87
C LEU A 469 -13.01 -19.62 34.77
N ASP A 470 -12.46 -19.52 35.98
CA ASP A 470 -12.90 -18.61 37.04
C ASP A 470 -11.84 -17.60 37.49
N THR A 471 -10.65 -17.65 36.90
CA THR A 471 -9.61 -16.63 37.07
C THR A 471 -9.43 -15.77 35.84
N TRP A 472 -8.79 -14.61 36.02
CA TRP A 472 -8.53 -13.66 34.94
C TRP A 472 -7.26 -12.85 35.17
N ALA A 473 -6.42 -12.73 34.14
CA ALA A 473 -5.34 -11.76 34.06
C ALA A 473 -5.11 -11.31 32.60
N GLY A 474 -4.62 -10.08 32.41
CA GLY A 474 -4.31 -9.52 31.08
C GLY A 474 -5.04 -8.20 30.80
N GLY A 475 -5.40 -7.98 29.54
CA GLY A 475 -6.04 -6.78 29.00
C GLY A 475 -5.20 -6.07 27.94
N GLY A 476 -5.59 -4.84 27.60
CA GLY A 476 -4.88 -3.97 26.67
C GLY A 476 -5.55 -3.86 25.31
N SER A 477 -4.76 -3.63 24.27
CA SER A 477 -5.24 -3.60 22.89
C SER A 477 -4.99 -4.94 22.22
N SER A 478 -5.86 -5.35 21.32
CA SER A 478 -5.68 -6.54 20.48
C SER A 478 -4.73 -6.25 19.32
N TYR A 479 -3.87 -7.21 18.98
CA TYR A 479 -2.80 -7.02 17.99
C TYR A 479 -2.48 -8.27 17.15
N PRO A 480 -3.45 -9.00 16.56
CA PRO A 480 -3.09 -10.03 15.59
C PRO A 480 -2.31 -9.41 14.41
N PRO A 481 -1.26 -10.07 13.86
CA PRO A 481 -0.77 -11.39 14.28
C PRO A 481 -0.04 -11.37 15.63
N ALA A 482 -0.32 -12.35 16.48
CA ALA A 482 0.28 -12.47 17.81
C ALA A 482 0.70 -13.91 18.11
N TRP A 483 1.91 -14.08 18.63
CA TRP A 483 2.39 -15.34 19.18
C TRP A 483 1.88 -15.50 20.61
N LEU A 484 1.24 -16.63 20.89
CA LEU A 484 0.67 -17.01 22.18
C LEU A 484 1.43 -18.22 22.71
N LYS A 485 1.78 -18.21 24.00
CA LYS A 485 2.51 -19.30 24.64
C LYS A 485 2.00 -19.55 26.05
N LEU A 486 1.70 -20.81 26.35
CA LEU A 486 1.34 -21.30 27.67
C LEU A 486 2.39 -22.33 28.12
N VAL A 487 3.02 -22.06 29.27
CA VAL A 487 4.02 -22.95 29.89
C VAL A 487 3.42 -23.58 31.13
N ARG A 488 3.40 -24.92 31.19
CA ARG A 488 3.02 -25.73 32.35
C ARG A 488 4.26 -26.29 33.03
N ASP A 489 4.34 -26.14 34.35
CA ASP A 489 5.31 -26.83 35.22
C ASP A 489 4.55 -27.37 36.45
N GLY A 490 4.14 -28.63 36.37
CA GLY A 490 3.22 -29.28 37.30
C GLY A 490 1.85 -28.60 37.29
N THR A 491 1.54 -27.92 38.39
CA THR A 491 0.30 -27.15 38.59
C THR A 491 0.47 -25.66 38.31
N ALA A 492 1.69 -25.19 38.01
CA ALA A 492 1.94 -23.80 37.68
C ALA A 492 1.81 -23.57 36.17
N TYR A 493 0.99 -22.59 35.79
CA TYR A 493 0.76 -22.19 34.40
C TYR A 493 1.18 -20.74 34.22
N THR A 494 2.01 -20.47 33.20
CA THR A 494 2.47 -19.11 32.88
C THR A 494 2.16 -18.78 31.42
N ALA A 495 1.48 -17.66 31.21
CA ALA A 495 1.11 -17.15 29.91
C ALA A 495 2.10 -16.09 29.42
N TYR A 496 2.45 -16.16 28.13
CA TYR A 496 3.28 -15.18 27.44
C TYR A 496 2.71 -14.85 26.08
N ALA A 497 2.96 -13.63 25.61
CA ALA A 497 2.65 -13.22 24.25
C ALA A 497 3.78 -12.42 23.60
N SER A 498 3.81 -12.41 22.27
CA SER A 498 4.80 -11.67 21.49
C SER A 498 4.23 -11.19 20.16
N SER A 499 4.62 -9.99 19.72
CA SER A 499 4.28 -9.48 18.39
C SER A 499 5.24 -9.95 17.29
N ASP A 500 6.41 -10.51 17.65
CA ASP A 500 7.46 -10.90 16.69
C ASP A 500 7.92 -12.37 16.85
N GLY A 501 7.46 -13.06 17.89
CA GLY A 501 7.81 -14.47 18.18
C GLY A 501 9.15 -14.65 18.89
N THR A 502 9.90 -13.57 19.13
CA THR A 502 11.23 -13.58 19.75
C THR A 502 11.25 -12.85 21.09
N ALA A 503 10.61 -11.68 21.19
CA ALA A 503 10.50 -10.88 22.40
C ALA A 503 9.20 -11.24 23.13
N TRP A 504 9.30 -12.06 24.18
CA TRP A 504 8.16 -12.55 24.94
C TRP A 504 7.86 -11.67 26.15
N GLN A 505 6.61 -11.23 26.28
CA GLN A 505 6.09 -10.54 27.45
C GLN A 505 5.28 -11.54 28.28
N GLN A 506 5.56 -11.63 29.57
CA GLN A 506 4.75 -12.42 30.48
C GLN A 506 3.43 -11.70 30.75
N VAL A 507 2.31 -12.41 30.57
CA VAL A 507 0.97 -11.92 30.89
C VAL A 507 0.69 -12.12 32.37
N ALA A 508 0.80 -13.36 32.85
CA ALA A 508 0.60 -13.74 34.25
C ALA A 508 1.01 -15.19 34.52
N THR A 509 1.06 -15.55 35.80
CA THR A 509 1.23 -16.92 36.30
C THR A 509 0.08 -17.25 37.24
N ALA A 510 -0.48 -18.46 37.14
CA ALA A 510 -1.54 -18.97 38.02
C ALA A 510 -1.25 -20.43 38.43
N THR A 511 -1.87 -20.88 39.53
CA THR A 511 -1.82 -22.27 39.98
C THR A 511 -3.15 -22.96 39.68
N VAL A 512 -3.10 -24.09 39.00
CA VAL A 512 -4.23 -24.96 38.67
C VAL A 512 -4.07 -26.25 39.46
N ALA A 513 -4.66 -26.31 40.66
CA ALA A 513 -4.39 -27.37 41.63
C ALA A 513 -4.87 -28.77 41.15
N SER A 514 -5.88 -28.80 40.27
CA SER A 514 -6.42 -30.01 39.66
C SER A 514 -5.62 -30.53 38.46
N ALA A 515 -4.59 -29.79 38.01
CA ALA A 515 -3.75 -30.22 36.89
C ALA A 515 -2.96 -31.48 37.27
N SER A 516 -3.05 -32.52 36.45
CA SER A 516 -2.36 -33.79 36.69
C SER A 516 -1.97 -34.48 35.38
N GLY A 517 -0.97 -35.36 35.43
CA GLY A 517 -0.60 -36.23 34.31
C GLY A 517 -0.27 -35.51 32.99
N THR A 518 -0.41 -36.26 31.90
CA THR A 518 -0.40 -35.72 30.54
C THR A 518 -1.82 -35.34 30.17
N GLY A 519 -1.98 -34.25 29.42
CA GLY A 519 -3.28 -33.81 28.94
C GLY A 519 -3.19 -33.17 27.57
N ASP A 520 -4.29 -32.57 27.16
CA ASP A 520 -4.48 -32.03 25.84
C ASP A 520 -3.90 -30.63 25.68
N ALA A 521 -3.51 -30.30 24.45
CA ALA A 521 -3.15 -28.95 24.08
C ALA A 521 -3.69 -28.61 22.70
N GLY A 522 -4.23 -27.40 22.54
CA GLY A 522 -4.86 -27.00 21.29
C GLY A 522 -5.08 -25.51 21.13
N MET A 523 -5.73 -25.20 20.02
CA MET A 523 -6.25 -23.89 19.67
C MET A 523 -7.74 -23.86 19.97
N VAL A 524 -8.23 -22.72 20.46
CA VAL A 524 -9.62 -22.51 20.82
C VAL A 524 -10.13 -21.22 20.21
N ALA A 525 -11.40 -21.20 19.83
CA ALA A 525 -12.12 -19.98 19.52
C ALA A 525 -13.53 -20.05 20.10
N GLY A 526 -14.07 -18.90 20.50
CA GLY A 526 -15.43 -18.78 21.01
C GLY A 526 -15.86 -17.33 21.09
N ALA A 527 -17.15 -17.07 20.91
CA ALA A 527 -17.71 -15.73 20.88
C ALA A 527 -19.22 -15.72 20.71
N VAL A 528 -20.05 -14.84 21.30
CA VAL A 528 -19.98 -13.99 22.49
C VAL A 528 -21.41 -13.66 22.95
N ASN A 529 -21.61 -13.56 24.27
CA ASN A 529 -22.57 -12.78 25.10
C ASN A 529 -24.05 -12.90 24.72
N LEU A 530 -24.91 -12.92 25.73
CA LEU A 530 -26.38 -12.86 25.59
C LEU A 530 -26.88 -11.77 24.62
N ASN A 531 -26.09 -10.72 24.36
CA ASN A 531 -26.43 -9.63 23.44
C ASN A 531 -26.15 -9.91 21.95
N TYR A 532 -25.43 -11.00 21.60
CA TYR A 532 -25.05 -11.34 20.23
C TYR A 532 -25.26 -12.84 19.93
N PRO A 533 -26.48 -13.38 20.11
CA PRO A 533 -26.75 -14.77 19.76
C PRO A 533 -26.42 -15.04 18.29
N ASP A 534 -25.94 -16.25 18.00
CA ASP A 534 -25.65 -16.78 16.66
C ASP A 534 -24.51 -16.08 15.89
N GLN A 535 -23.72 -15.23 16.55
CA GLN A 535 -22.53 -14.64 15.94
C GLN A 535 -21.33 -15.61 16.00
N ILE A 536 -20.52 -15.61 14.95
CA ILE A 536 -19.37 -16.52 14.81
C ILE A 536 -18.08 -15.71 14.92
N THR A 537 -17.14 -16.16 15.75
CA THR A 537 -15.73 -15.77 15.64
C THR A 537 -15.03 -16.67 14.65
N THR A 538 -14.40 -16.05 13.67
CA THR A 538 -13.44 -16.70 12.79
C THR A 538 -12.04 -16.46 13.33
N ALA A 539 -11.31 -17.52 13.65
CA ALA A 539 -9.92 -17.47 14.10
C ALA A 539 -9.02 -18.20 13.11
N LEU A 540 -7.89 -17.59 12.74
CA LEU A 540 -6.87 -18.17 11.88
C LEU A 540 -5.55 -18.29 12.63
N PHE A 541 -4.98 -19.48 12.64
CA PHE A 541 -3.69 -19.80 13.25
C PHE A 541 -2.69 -20.24 12.19
N ASP A 542 -1.44 -19.77 12.29
CA ASP A 542 -0.40 -20.12 11.31
C ASP A 542 0.29 -21.45 11.60
N SER A 543 0.36 -21.81 12.88
CA SER A 543 1.02 -23.00 13.39
C SER A 543 0.57 -23.31 14.81
N PHE A 544 0.73 -24.57 15.22
CA PHE A 544 0.59 -25.02 16.59
C PHE A 544 1.73 -26.00 16.92
N SER A 545 2.28 -25.89 18.12
CA SER A 545 3.36 -26.76 18.59
C SER A 545 3.29 -27.00 20.08
N THR A 546 3.78 -28.17 20.50
CA THR A 546 4.02 -28.49 21.90
C THR A 546 5.45 -28.98 22.09
N HIS A 547 6.06 -28.56 23.20
CA HIS A 547 7.42 -28.93 23.61
C HIS A 547 7.42 -29.38 25.07
N ALA A 548 8.33 -30.29 25.43
CA ALA A 548 8.53 -30.76 26.81
C ALA A 548 9.48 -29.84 27.60
#